data_AF-A0A7S1J6F0-F1
#
_entry.id   AF-A0A7S1J6F0-F1
#
_cell.length_a   1.000
_cell.length_b   1.000
_cell.length_c   1.000
_cell.angle_alpha   90.00
_cell.angle_beta   90.00
_cell.angle_gamma   90.00
#
_symmetry.space_group_name_H-M   'P 1'
#
loop_
_entity.id
_entity.type
_entity.pdbx_description
1 polymer ?
#
loop_
_entity_poly.entity_id
_entity_poly.type
_entity_poly.pdbx_seq_one_letter_code
_entity_poly.pdbx_strand_id
1 'polypeptide(L)'
;HSSYHWDGLGAVLVFRFENERLQRHTEFYQSPRRRRMGACTHIGAGTSHLSLLGPQCWGNPNGNLLPIGRQLWLTADHAQWGRIDHSTLATLPGTVDTAAWALNAHPACDPRTGQCFVQHPCSRPGGAMSTLDSMDTEE
;
A
#
# COMPACT_ATOMS: atom_id res chain seq x y z
N HIS A 1 -24.82 -7.12 10.09
CA HIS A 1 -23.39 -6.74 10.17
C HIS A 1 -22.68 -7.28 8.95
N SER A 2 -22.50 -6.46 7.91
CA SER A 2 -21.62 -6.85 6.79
C SER A 2 -20.19 -6.62 7.25
N SER A 3 -19.40 -7.69 7.34
CA SER A 3 -17.96 -7.59 7.56
C SER A 3 -17.33 -6.88 6.35
N TYR A 4 -16.80 -5.68 6.57
CA TYR A 4 -16.14 -4.93 5.51
C TYR A 4 -14.73 -5.51 5.30
N HIS A 5 -14.60 -6.42 4.34
CA HIS A 5 -13.37 -7.21 4.12
C HIS A 5 -12.18 -6.38 3.63
N TRP A 6 -12.44 -5.21 3.03
CA TRP A 6 -11.40 -4.30 2.55
C TRP A 6 -10.60 -3.62 3.67
N ASP A 7 -11.08 -3.70 4.92
CA ASP A 7 -10.36 -3.15 6.07
C ASP A 7 -9.52 -4.23 6.77
N GLY A 8 -9.13 -5.33 6.12
CA GLY A 8 -8.17 -6.27 6.69
C GLY A 8 -6.77 -5.66 6.87
N LEU A 9 -5.97 -6.12 7.83
CA LEU A 9 -4.57 -5.70 7.92
C LEU A 9 -3.77 -6.20 6.71
N GLY A 10 -2.93 -5.35 6.13
CA GLY A 10 -2.04 -5.74 5.04
C GLY A 10 -1.06 -6.84 5.47
N ALA A 11 -1.01 -7.92 4.71
CA ALA A 11 -0.09 -9.03 4.91
C ALA A 11 0.44 -9.52 3.57
N VAL A 12 1.68 -9.99 3.58
CA VAL A 12 2.40 -10.48 2.41
C VAL A 12 2.67 -11.96 2.64
N LEU A 13 2.34 -12.75 1.62
CA LEU A 13 2.52 -14.19 1.61
C LEU A 13 3.45 -14.54 0.45
N VAL A 14 4.59 -15.14 0.78
CA VAL A 14 5.55 -15.63 -0.21
C VAL A 14 5.56 -17.14 -0.22
N PHE A 15 5.45 -17.68 -1.43
CA PHE A 15 5.61 -19.09 -1.75
C PHE A 15 6.93 -19.26 -2.50
N ARG A 16 7.85 -20.06 -1.97
CA ARG A 16 9.13 -20.38 -2.64
C ARG A 16 9.16 -21.84 -3.02
N PHE A 17 9.49 -22.13 -4.26
CA PHE A 17 9.68 -23.49 -4.76
C PHE A 17 11.18 -23.77 -4.83
N GLU A 18 11.68 -24.62 -3.94
CA GLU A 18 13.10 -24.98 -3.84
C GLU A 18 13.23 -26.50 -3.78
N ASN A 19 13.99 -27.10 -4.69
CA ASN A 19 14.19 -28.55 -4.76
C ASN A 19 12.86 -29.34 -4.71
N GLU A 20 11.89 -28.93 -5.54
CA GLU A 20 10.53 -29.50 -5.62
C GLU A 20 9.69 -29.36 -4.33
N ARG A 21 10.15 -28.57 -3.35
CA ARG A 21 9.42 -28.30 -2.11
C ARG A 21 8.85 -26.89 -2.12
N LEU A 22 7.61 -26.77 -1.67
CA LEU A 22 6.96 -25.49 -1.41
C LEU A 22 7.26 -25.03 0.02
N GLN A 23 7.92 -23.89 0.14
CA GLN A 23 8.08 -23.16 1.40
C GLN A 23 7.11 -21.98 1.42
N ARG A 24 6.60 -21.66 2.61
CA ARG A 24 5.67 -20.55 2.83
C ARG A 24 6.23 -19.63 3.90
N HIS A 25 6.29 -18.34 3.60
CA HIS A 25 6.63 -17.30 4.57
C HIS A 25 5.58 -16.20 4.53
N THR A 26 5.16 -15.72 5.70
CA THR A 26 4.09 -14.73 5.84
C THR A 26 4.55 -13.67 6.80
N GLU A 27 4.41 -12.41 6.39
CA GLU A 27 4.65 -11.28 7.26
C GLU A 27 3.57 -10.24 7.08
N PHE A 28 3.18 -9.63 8.18
CA PHE A 28 2.23 -8.54 8.17
C PHE A 28 2.98 -7.22 7.97
N TYR A 29 2.41 -6.32 7.17
CA TYR A 29 2.95 -4.99 6.99
C TYR A 29 2.87 -4.18 8.29
N GLN A 30 3.96 -3.54 8.68
CA GLN A 30 4.07 -2.75 9.90
C GLN A 30 3.50 -1.35 9.67
N SER A 31 2.18 -1.29 9.49
CA SER A 31 1.48 -0.03 9.25
C SER A 31 1.21 0.74 10.56
N PRO A 32 1.01 2.07 10.51
CA PRO A 32 0.55 2.83 11.68
C PRO A 32 -0.71 2.23 12.30
N ARG A 33 -1.63 1.76 11.45
CA ARG A 33 -2.84 1.05 11.84
C ARG A 33 -2.54 -0.22 12.64
N ARG A 34 -1.63 -1.07 12.18
CA ARG A 34 -1.25 -2.29 12.90
C ARG A 34 -0.60 -1.98 14.24
N ARG A 35 0.32 -1.01 14.26
CA ARG A 35 1.07 -0.63 15.47
C ARG A 35 0.20 0.01 16.54
N ARG A 36 -0.90 0.67 16.17
CA ARG A 36 -1.72 1.49 17.07
C ARG A 36 -3.22 1.20 16.96
N MET A 37 -3.61 -0.02 16.56
CA MET A 37 -4.99 -0.37 16.24
C MET A 37 -6.00 0.07 17.32
N GLY A 38 -5.68 -0.16 18.60
CA GLY A 38 -6.57 0.19 19.72
C GLY A 38 -6.72 1.71 19.98
N ALA A 39 -5.91 2.56 19.36
CA ALA A 39 -6.00 4.01 19.46
C ALA A 39 -6.61 4.67 18.21
N CYS A 40 -6.79 3.92 17.12
CA CYS A 40 -7.29 4.46 15.86
C CYS A 40 -8.80 4.76 15.94
N THR A 41 -9.23 5.90 15.41
CA THR A 41 -10.67 6.25 15.30
C THR A 41 -11.26 5.75 14.00
N HIS A 42 -10.47 5.85 12.93
CA HIS A 42 -10.80 5.35 11.61
C HIS A 42 -9.80 4.26 11.27
N ILE A 43 -10.32 3.06 11.05
CA ILE A 43 -9.51 1.87 10.82
C ILE A 43 -9.38 1.59 9.33
N GLY A 44 -10.42 1.92 8.54
CA GLY A 44 -10.41 1.86 7.09
C GLY A 44 -11.67 2.49 6.49
N ALA A 45 -11.99 2.15 5.24
CA ALA A 45 -13.04 2.81 4.47
C ALA A 45 -14.46 2.49 4.97
N GLY A 46 -14.66 1.33 5.60
CA GLY A 46 -15.95 0.89 6.15
C GLY A 46 -15.97 0.66 7.65
N THR A 47 -14.82 0.77 8.33
CA THR A 47 -14.66 0.41 9.75
C THR A 47 -14.08 1.58 10.53
N SER A 48 -14.87 2.06 11.49
CA SER A 48 -14.45 3.06 12.48
C SER A 48 -14.76 2.57 13.90
N HIS A 49 -13.98 3.07 14.85
CA HIS A 49 -14.31 2.98 16.27
C HIS A 49 -15.12 4.22 16.68
N LEU A 50 -16.01 4.08 17.66
CA LEU A 50 -16.84 5.18 18.18
C LEU A 50 -16.05 6.28 18.91
N SER A 51 -14.75 6.10 19.10
CA SER A 51 -13.89 7.14 19.68
C SER A 51 -13.71 8.27 18.65
N LEU A 52 -14.01 9.51 19.02
CA LEU A 52 -13.87 10.68 18.17
C LEU A 52 -12.50 11.39 18.32
N LEU A 53 -11.64 10.92 19.25
CA LEU A 53 -10.48 11.69 19.73
C LEU A 53 -9.10 11.06 19.43
N GLY A 54 -9.06 9.87 18.84
CA GLY A 54 -7.81 9.22 18.42
C GLY A 54 -7.39 9.55 16.97
N PRO A 55 -6.14 9.21 16.60
CA PRO A 55 -5.63 9.43 15.27
C PRO A 55 -6.40 8.66 14.19
N GLN A 56 -6.42 9.22 12.98
CA GLN A 56 -6.87 8.50 11.80
C GLN A 56 -5.74 7.59 11.30
N CYS A 57 -6.02 6.31 11.11
CA CYS A 57 -5.03 5.30 10.74
C CYS A 57 -5.27 4.75 9.33
N TRP A 58 -5.43 5.65 8.36
CA TRP A 58 -5.68 5.29 6.96
C TRP A 58 -4.56 4.44 6.34
N GLY A 59 -3.33 4.55 6.86
CA GLY A 59 -2.17 3.88 6.30
C GLY A 59 -2.22 2.39 6.56
N ASN A 60 -2.80 1.64 5.62
CA ASN A 60 -2.86 0.18 5.61
C ASN A 60 -2.96 -0.33 4.17
N PRO A 61 -1.84 -0.31 3.42
CA PRO A 61 -1.85 -0.75 2.04
C PRO A 61 -2.06 -2.27 1.97
N ASN A 62 -3.26 -2.68 1.56
CA ASN A 62 -3.71 -4.08 1.48
C ASN A 62 -4.43 -4.41 0.16
N GLY A 63 -4.43 -3.49 -0.81
CA GLY A 63 -5.14 -3.64 -2.07
C GLY A 63 -4.37 -4.45 -3.11
N ASN A 64 -3.04 -4.27 -3.18
CA ASN A 64 -2.21 -5.02 -4.12
C ASN A 64 -0.74 -5.12 -3.67
N LEU A 65 0.03 -5.98 -4.34
CA LEU A 65 1.46 -6.15 -4.17
C LEU A 65 2.15 -6.17 -5.53
N LEU A 66 3.01 -5.18 -5.81
CA LEU A 66 3.58 -4.98 -7.14
C LEU A 66 5.09 -4.72 -7.09
N PRO A 67 5.88 -5.35 -7.98
CA PRO A 67 7.27 -4.96 -8.19
C PRO A 67 7.31 -3.67 -9.01
N ILE A 68 7.81 -2.58 -8.43
CA ILE A 68 7.98 -1.29 -9.11
C ILE A 68 9.44 -0.89 -8.93
N GLY A 69 10.15 -0.74 -10.06
CA GLY A 69 11.60 -0.62 -10.06
C GLY A 69 12.27 -1.85 -9.42
N ARG A 70 13.13 -1.63 -8.41
CA ARG A 70 13.83 -2.70 -7.67
C ARG A 70 13.20 -2.99 -6.30
N GLN A 71 12.00 -2.48 -6.05
CA GLN A 71 11.31 -2.53 -4.77
C GLN A 71 9.95 -3.21 -4.91
N LEU A 72 9.48 -3.77 -3.80
CA LEU A 72 8.17 -4.39 -3.72
C LEU A 72 7.24 -3.44 -2.95
N TRP A 73 6.13 -3.07 -3.58
CA TRP A 73 5.20 -2.08 -3.08
C TRP A 73 3.87 -2.73 -2.72
N LEU A 74 3.42 -2.49 -1.50
CA LEU A 74 2.04 -2.66 -1.09
C LEU A 74 1.27 -1.40 -1.45
N THR A 75 0.21 -1.54 -2.23
CA THR A 75 -0.61 -0.43 -2.71
C THR A 75 -2.03 -0.52 -2.16
N ALA A 76 -2.74 0.60 -2.18
CA ALA A 76 -4.16 0.72 -1.83
C ALA A 76 -4.76 1.96 -2.49
N ASP A 77 -6.09 2.11 -2.44
CA ASP A 77 -6.82 3.26 -3.02
C ASP A 77 -6.68 4.56 -2.19
N HIS A 78 -5.46 4.83 -1.71
CA HIS A 78 -5.06 6.01 -0.95
C HIS A 78 -3.54 6.26 -1.15
N ALA A 79 -3.06 7.47 -0.92
CA ALA A 79 -1.64 7.80 -1.15
C ALA A 79 -0.63 7.14 -0.19
N GLN A 80 -1.10 6.49 0.88
CA GLN A 80 -0.23 5.84 1.88
C GLN A 80 0.19 4.42 1.49
N TRP A 81 0.88 4.27 0.36
CA TRP A 81 1.50 3.00 -0.04
C TRP A 81 2.72 2.68 0.83
N GLY A 82 3.10 1.40 0.83
CA GLY A 82 4.15 0.88 1.68
C GLY A 82 5.21 0.12 0.90
N ARG A 83 6.45 0.23 1.34
CA ARG A 83 7.57 -0.55 0.79
C ARG A 83 7.86 -1.76 1.65
N ILE A 84 8.22 -2.86 1.01
CA ILE A 84 8.73 -4.06 1.69
C ILE A 84 9.99 -4.57 1.03
N ASP A 85 10.87 -5.12 1.86
CA ASP A 85 12.03 -5.86 1.38
C ASP A 85 11.56 -7.22 0.83
N HIS A 86 11.92 -7.54 -0.41
CA HIS A 86 11.41 -8.77 -1.05
C HIS A 86 12.00 -10.05 -0.43
N SER A 87 13.16 -9.95 0.24
CA SER A 87 13.91 -11.11 0.72
C SER A 87 13.48 -11.51 2.13
N THR A 88 13.19 -10.52 2.97
CA THR A 88 12.85 -10.64 4.39
C THR A 88 11.40 -10.30 4.71
N LEU A 89 10.67 -9.69 3.77
CA LEU A 89 9.33 -9.11 3.96
C LEU A 89 9.25 -8.00 5.01
N ALA A 90 10.41 -7.48 5.44
CA ALA A 90 10.47 -6.37 6.38
C ALA A 90 9.83 -5.12 5.76
N THR A 91 9.06 -4.39 6.55
CA THR A 91 8.56 -3.07 6.17
C THR A 91 9.72 -2.09 6.09
N LEU A 92 9.91 -1.50 4.92
CA LEU A 92 10.93 -0.48 4.70
C LEU A 92 10.37 0.91 5.04
N PRO A 93 11.22 1.86 5.46
CA PRO A 93 10.79 3.25 5.64
C PRO A 93 10.36 3.88 4.31
N GLY A 94 9.67 5.03 4.38
CA GLY A 94 9.21 5.79 3.22
C GLY A 94 7.81 5.41 2.74
N THR A 95 7.07 6.42 2.29
CA THR A 95 5.77 6.31 1.61
C THR A 95 5.89 6.90 0.21
N VAL A 96 4.85 6.77 -0.59
CA VAL A 96 4.79 7.53 -1.84
C VAL A 96 4.72 9.02 -1.52
N ASP A 97 5.59 9.81 -2.13
CA ASP A 97 5.50 11.27 -2.10
C ASP A 97 4.60 11.75 -3.24
N THR A 98 3.42 12.25 -2.88
CA THR A 98 2.48 12.82 -3.85
C THR A 98 1.56 13.82 -3.19
N ALA A 99 1.20 14.86 -3.93
CA ALA A 99 0.17 15.81 -3.52
C ALA A 99 -1.26 15.23 -3.66
N ALA A 100 -1.43 14.11 -4.36
CA ALA A 100 -2.72 13.43 -4.47
C ALA A 100 -3.08 12.75 -3.14
N TRP A 101 -4.31 12.92 -2.67
CA TRP A 101 -4.77 12.23 -1.46
C TRP A 101 -5.14 10.76 -1.72
N ALA A 102 -5.45 10.42 -2.98
CA ALA A 102 -5.75 9.06 -3.42
C ALA A 102 -4.96 8.69 -4.67
N LEU A 103 -4.47 7.45 -4.67
CA LEU A 103 -3.82 6.76 -5.77
C LEU A 103 -4.53 5.43 -5.94
N ASN A 104 -4.71 4.91 -7.16
CA ASN A 104 -5.36 3.62 -7.33
C ASN A 104 -4.42 2.45 -6.95
N ALA A 105 -4.93 1.38 -6.33
CA ALA A 105 -4.11 0.23 -5.94
C ALA A 105 -3.52 -0.57 -7.13
N HIS A 106 -3.91 -0.25 -8.36
CA HIS A 106 -3.60 -1.03 -9.56
C HIS A 106 -2.86 -0.17 -10.61
N PRO A 107 -1.62 0.28 -10.33
CA PRO A 107 -0.83 0.94 -11.36
C PRO A 107 -0.55 0.00 -12.53
N ALA A 108 -0.47 0.55 -13.73
CA ALA A 108 -0.13 -0.17 -14.95
C ALA A 108 1.33 0.14 -15.33
N CYS A 109 2.14 -0.90 -15.55
CA CYS A 109 3.56 -0.72 -15.89
C CYS A 109 3.81 -1.10 -17.35
N ASP A 110 4.53 -0.23 -18.07
CA ASP A 110 5.01 -0.52 -19.42
C ASP A 110 6.30 -1.36 -19.33
N PRO A 111 6.29 -2.63 -19.78
CA PRO A 111 7.46 -3.49 -19.70
C PRO A 111 8.61 -3.06 -20.63
N ARG A 112 8.36 -2.20 -21.62
CA ARG A 112 9.40 -1.71 -22.54
C ARG A 112 10.24 -0.62 -21.92
N THR A 113 9.62 0.26 -21.13
CA THR A 113 10.26 1.41 -20.51
C THR A 113 10.54 1.20 -19.02
N GLY A 114 9.86 0.24 -18.38
CA GLY A 114 9.89 0.03 -16.94
C GLY A 114 9.05 1.03 -16.16
N GLN A 115 8.37 1.97 -16.83
CA GLN A 115 7.60 3.03 -16.18
C GLN A 115 6.25 2.53 -15.72
N CYS A 116 5.84 2.91 -14.52
CA CYS A 116 4.53 2.61 -13.97
C CYS A 116 3.67 3.87 -13.86
N PHE A 117 2.41 3.74 -14.28
CA PHE A 117 1.41 4.80 -14.32
C PHE A 117 0.34 4.53 -13.28
N VAL A 118 0.05 5.53 -12.47
CA VAL A 118 -0.96 5.47 -11.40
C VAL A 118 -2.07 6.46 -11.70
N GLN A 119 -3.32 6.02 -11.52
CA GLN A 119 -4.48 6.89 -11.61
C GLN A 119 -4.69 7.60 -10.27
N HIS A 120 -4.98 8.88 -10.32
CA HIS A 120 -5.36 9.66 -9.15
C HIS A 120 -6.46 10.66 -9.51
N PRO A 121 -7.29 11.10 -8.55
CA PRO A 121 -8.28 12.14 -8.80
C PRO A 121 -7.59 13.38 -9.36
N CYS A 122 -8.12 13.92 -10.46
CA CYS A 122 -7.63 15.15 -11.05
C CYS A 122 -8.12 16.33 -10.19
N SER A 123 -7.24 17.25 -9.82
CA SER A 123 -7.63 18.41 -9.01
C SER A 123 -8.52 19.42 -9.75
N ARG A 124 -8.80 19.23 -11.06
CA ARG A 124 -9.74 19.96 -11.93
C ARG A 124 -9.79 19.32 -13.35
N PRO A 125 -10.77 19.65 -14.23
CA PRO A 125 -10.97 18.95 -15.51
C PRO A 125 -9.80 19.23 -16.47
N GLY A 126 -9.01 18.17 -16.75
CA GLY A 126 -7.80 18.22 -17.58
C GLY A 126 -6.71 17.24 -17.11
N GLY A 127 -7.10 16.08 -16.58
CA GLY A 127 -6.27 15.15 -15.83
C GLY A 127 -4.93 14.81 -16.47
N ALA A 128 -3.84 15.26 -15.86
CA ALA A 128 -2.50 14.78 -16.16
C ALA A 128 -2.28 13.41 -15.49
N MET A 129 -1.76 12.46 -16.25
CA MET A 129 -1.15 11.23 -15.71
C MET A 129 0.18 11.58 -15.04
N SER A 130 0.41 11.08 -13.83
CA SER A 130 1.69 11.19 -13.14
C SER A 130 2.44 9.86 -13.22
N THR A 131 3.76 9.89 -13.40
CA THR A 131 4.62 8.69 -13.38
C THR A 131 5.16 8.44 -11.97
N LEU A 132 5.31 7.18 -11.58
CA LEU A 132 5.88 6.82 -10.27
C LEU A 132 7.35 7.27 -10.10
N ASP A 133 8.09 7.47 -11.20
CA ASP A 133 9.46 8.03 -11.17
C ASP A 133 9.51 9.51 -10.74
N SER A 134 8.37 10.22 -10.76
CA SER A 134 8.27 11.62 -10.30
C SER A 134 7.86 11.74 -8.82
N MET A 135 7.68 10.61 -8.15
CA MET A 135 7.36 10.51 -6.72
C MET A 135 8.67 10.26 -5.98
N ASP A 136 9.41 11.34 -5.70
CA ASP A 136 10.66 11.28 -4.97
C ASP A 136 10.47 10.55 -3.63
N THR A 137 11.44 9.75 -3.22
CA THR A 137 11.43 9.17 -1.88
C THR A 137 12.31 10.04 -1.01
N GLU A 138 11.76 10.65 0.04
CA GLU A 138 12.62 11.18 1.11
C GLU A 138 13.42 10.01 1.70
N GLU A 139 14.74 10.06 1.55
CA GLU A 139 15.71 9.18 2.23
C GLU A 139 15.80 9.51 3.73
#